data_AF-A0A377XYE3-F1
#
_entry.id   AF-A0A377XYE3-F1
#
_cell.length_a   1.000
_cell.length_b   1.000
_cell.length_c   1.000
_cell.angle_alpha   90.00
_cell.angle_beta   90.00
_cell.angle_gamma   90.00
#
_symmetry.space_group_name_H-M   'P 1'
#
loop_
_entity.id
_entity.type
_entity.pdbx_description
1 polymer ?
#
loop_
_entity_poly.entity_id
_entity_poly.type
_entity_poly.pdbx_seq_one_letter_code
_entity_poly.pdbx_strand_id
1 'polypeptide(L)'
;MVNLEQIKADIAARKAMPAWGPQTSIERIKTINATLPSFSLKTVEALVDMLEKAQNANAAQDDHINQQQDRIDQLENAAARLGRRLNQYSMGLVATLDVQSGRSDGNKFALVYSSAAHKLPDDVYFLYCRARPAPGVPDNAKLRELFDSWFASDCSFDRSPEASEADNIAWRESYWYVWQCCSTAILTVSQLEGL
;
A
#
# COMPACT_ATOMS: atom_id res chain seq x y z
N MET A 1 -20.28 33.51 -0.79
CA MET A 1 -19.96 32.14 -1.22
C MET A 1 -20.96 31.73 -2.28
N VAL A 2 -20.51 31.18 -3.41
CA VAL A 2 -21.40 30.71 -4.48
C VAL A 2 -22.12 29.45 -4.01
N ASN A 3 -23.45 29.40 -4.14
CA ASN A 3 -24.24 28.22 -3.80
C ASN A 3 -24.39 27.32 -5.04
N LEU A 4 -23.58 26.26 -5.11
CA LEU A 4 -23.56 25.33 -6.24
C LEU A 4 -24.88 24.58 -6.43
N GLU A 5 -25.55 24.19 -5.34
CA GLU A 5 -26.81 23.47 -5.41
C GLU A 5 -27.94 24.35 -5.97
N GLN A 6 -27.97 25.63 -5.57
CA GLN A 6 -28.91 26.59 -6.14
C GLN A 6 -28.67 26.81 -7.64
N ILE A 7 -27.41 26.94 -8.06
CA ILE A 7 -27.07 27.13 -9.49
C ILE A 7 -27.47 25.90 -10.31
N LYS A 8 -27.22 24.69 -9.80
CA LYS A 8 -27.64 23.44 -10.46
C LYS A 8 -29.17 23.38 -10.59
N ALA A 9 -29.90 23.74 -9.54
CA ALA A 9 -31.37 23.78 -9.55
C ALA A 9 -31.89 24.82 -10.56
N ASP A 10 -31.30 26.01 -10.61
CA ASP A 10 -31.68 27.08 -11.54
C ASP A 10 -31.38 26.73 -13.00
N ILE A 11 -30.25 26.04 -13.26
CA ILE A 11 -29.94 25.48 -14.59
C ILE A 11 -30.98 24.44 -14.98
N ALA A 12 -31.35 23.53 -14.08
CA ALA A 12 -32.38 22.52 -14.34
C ALA A 12 -33.74 23.17 -14.63
N ALA A 13 -34.13 24.18 -13.85
CA ALA A 13 -35.35 24.95 -14.06
C ALA A 13 -35.37 25.65 -15.43
N ARG A 14 -34.23 26.24 -15.85
CA ARG A 14 -34.12 26.84 -17.19
C ARG A 14 -34.16 25.82 -18.32
N LYS A 15 -33.54 24.64 -18.14
CA LYS A 15 -33.58 23.55 -19.13
C LYS A 15 -34.99 22.96 -19.29
N ALA A 16 -35.78 22.93 -18.23
CA ALA A 16 -37.14 22.42 -18.24
C ALA A 16 -38.19 23.40 -18.84
N MET A 17 -37.79 24.62 -19.22
CA MET A 17 -38.74 25.61 -19.73
C MET A 17 -39.35 25.18 -21.09
N PRO A 18 -40.68 25.20 -21.24
CA PRO A 18 -41.35 24.86 -22.51
C PRO A 18 -41.01 25.86 -23.61
N ALA A 19 -41.11 25.50 -24.89
CA ALA A 19 -40.83 26.43 -25.99
C ALA A 19 -41.69 27.71 -25.92
N TRP A 20 -41.21 28.80 -26.54
CA TRP A 20 -41.97 30.05 -26.61
C TRP A 20 -43.32 29.84 -27.30
N GLY A 21 -44.37 30.37 -26.71
CA GLY A 21 -45.73 30.26 -27.22
C GLY A 21 -46.71 31.17 -26.47
N PRO A 22 -47.95 31.32 -26.98
CA PRO A 22 -48.93 32.27 -26.44
C PRO A 22 -49.23 32.07 -24.95
N GLN A 23 -49.20 30.82 -24.47
CA GLN A 23 -49.50 30.48 -23.07
C GLN A 23 -48.25 30.26 -22.19
N THR A 24 -47.07 30.10 -22.78
CA THR A 24 -45.83 29.74 -22.06
C THR A 24 -44.89 30.92 -21.87
N SER A 25 -45.10 32.01 -22.63
CA SER A 25 -44.22 33.17 -22.64
C SER A 25 -44.06 33.84 -21.27
N ILE A 26 -45.17 34.01 -20.54
CA ILE A 26 -45.17 34.67 -19.22
C ILE A 26 -44.44 33.81 -18.18
N GLU A 27 -44.69 32.50 -18.17
CA GLU A 27 -44.03 31.58 -17.24
C GLU A 27 -42.53 31.51 -17.47
N ARG A 28 -42.08 31.48 -18.73
CA ARG A 28 -40.65 31.56 -19.07
C ARG A 28 -39.99 32.82 -18.53
N ILE A 29 -40.62 33.99 -18.71
CA ILE A 29 -40.08 35.26 -18.22
C ILE A 29 -39.97 35.24 -16.68
N LYS A 30 -40.97 34.70 -15.98
CA LYS A 30 -40.90 34.53 -14.51
C LYS A 30 -39.73 33.65 -14.11
N THR A 31 -39.53 32.50 -14.75
CA THR A 31 -38.41 31.60 -14.47
C THR A 31 -37.06 32.26 -14.79
N ILE A 32 -36.95 32.97 -15.91
CA ILE A 32 -35.73 33.70 -16.29
C ILE A 32 -35.39 34.76 -15.24
N ASN A 33 -36.37 35.55 -14.80
CA ASN A 33 -36.17 36.58 -13.78
C ASN A 33 -35.80 36.00 -12.41
N ALA A 34 -36.49 34.95 -11.97
CA ALA A 34 -36.23 34.30 -10.69
C ALA A 34 -34.80 33.70 -10.61
N THR A 35 -34.32 33.15 -11.72
CA THR A 35 -33.00 32.51 -11.80
C THR A 35 -31.88 33.45 -12.23
N LEU A 36 -32.17 34.68 -12.63
CA LEU A 36 -31.20 35.66 -13.15
C LEU A 36 -29.96 35.86 -12.25
N PRO A 37 -30.09 35.94 -10.90
CA PRO A 37 -28.94 36.12 -10.01
C PRO A 37 -27.88 35.02 -10.14
N SER A 38 -28.29 33.78 -10.42
CA SER A 38 -27.40 32.62 -10.58
C SER A 38 -26.57 32.65 -11.87
N PHE A 39 -26.90 33.52 -12.81
CA PHE A 39 -26.19 33.70 -14.09
C PHE A 39 -25.49 35.06 -14.19
N SER A 40 -25.19 35.69 -13.06
CA SER A 40 -24.43 36.94 -13.03
C SER A 40 -22.95 36.73 -13.39
N LEU A 41 -22.29 37.79 -13.86
CA LEU A 41 -20.84 37.78 -14.13
C LEU A 41 -20.03 37.31 -12.91
N LYS A 42 -20.37 37.85 -11.73
CA LYS A 42 -19.74 37.49 -10.46
C LYS A 42 -19.86 36.00 -10.14
N THR A 43 -20.98 35.38 -10.49
CA THR A 43 -21.18 33.94 -10.32
C THR A 43 -20.27 33.14 -11.24
N VAL A 44 -20.14 33.57 -12.50
CA VAL A 44 -19.27 32.92 -13.49
C VAL A 44 -17.79 33.04 -13.09
N GLU A 45 -17.34 34.23 -12.71
CA GLU A 45 -15.96 34.46 -12.23
C GLU A 45 -15.62 33.55 -11.04
N ALA A 46 -16.51 33.49 -10.04
CA ALA A 46 -16.29 32.63 -8.89
C ALA A 46 -16.33 31.12 -9.23
N LEU A 47 -17.12 30.69 -10.22
CA LEU A 47 -17.10 29.31 -10.73
C LEU A 47 -15.78 29.00 -11.45
N VAL A 48 -15.25 29.93 -12.23
CA VAL A 48 -13.96 29.80 -12.92
C VAL A 48 -12.81 29.72 -11.91
N ASP A 49 -12.79 30.59 -10.90
CA ASP A 49 -11.79 30.55 -9.83
C ASP A 49 -11.81 29.22 -9.06
N MET A 50 -13.00 28.70 -8.76
CA MET A 50 -13.15 27.40 -8.11
C MET A 50 -12.68 26.25 -9.01
N LEU A 51 -12.96 26.34 -10.32
CA LEU A 51 -12.52 25.34 -11.29
C LEU A 51 -11.00 25.32 -11.43
N GLU A 52 -10.37 26.49 -11.54
CA GLU A 52 -8.91 26.60 -11.65
C GLU A 52 -8.22 26.07 -10.39
N LYS A 53 -8.73 26.40 -9.20
CA LYS A 53 -8.23 25.84 -7.93
C LYS A 53 -8.37 24.33 -7.88
N ALA A 54 -9.52 23.78 -8.29
CA ALA A 54 -9.75 22.34 -8.31
C ALA A 54 -8.82 21.64 -9.33
N GLN A 55 -8.59 22.23 -10.50
CA GLN A 55 -7.68 21.69 -11.50
C GLN A 55 -6.23 21.69 -11.02
N ASN A 56 -5.78 22.79 -10.41
CA ASN A 56 -4.43 22.89 -9.86
C ASN A 56 -4.21 21.91 -8.70
N ALA A 57 -5.21 21.73 -7.83
CA ALA A 57 -5.16 20.73 -6.76
C ALA A 57 -5.09 19.30 -7.32
N ASN A 58 -5.88 18.99 -8.35
CA ASN A 58 -5.84 17.68 -9.01
C ASN A 58 -4.48 17.42 -9.68
N ALA A 59 -3.90 18.42 -10.35
CA ALA A 59 -2.58 18.30 -10.96
C ALA A 59 -1.48 18.04 -9.90
N ALA A 60 -1.50 18.80 -8.80
CA ALA A 60 -0.56 18.59 -7.71
C ALA A 60 -0.73 17.21 -7.05
N GLN A 61 -1.97 16.71 -6.95
CA GLN A 61 -2.25 15.39 -6.43
C GLN A 61 -1.76 14.28 -7.38
N ASP A 62 -1.90 14.46 -8.69
CA ASP A 62 -1.39 13.54 -9.70
C ASP A 62 0.14 13.42 -9.63
N ASP A 63 0.84 14.56 -9.52
CA ASP A 63 2.30 14.59 -9.31
C ASP A 63 2.72 13.84 -8.04
N HIS A 64 1.96 14.01 -6.95
CA HIS A 64 2.23 13.30 -5.70
C HIS A 64 1.98 11.78 -5.82
N ILE A 65 0.93 11.36 -6.53
CA ILE A 65 0.65 9.94 -6.81
C ILE A 65 1.78 9.33 -7.62
N ASN A 66 2.26 10.01 -8.65
CA ASN A 66 3.37 9.56 -9.48
C ASN A 66 4.66 9.39 -8.63
N GLN A 67 4.95 10.35 -7.75
CA GLN A 67 6.08 10.24 -6.82
C GLN A 67 5.91 9.07 -5.84
N GLN A 68 4.69 8.79 -5.36
CA GLN A 68 4.44 7.64 -4.50
C GLN A 68 4.63 6.32 -5.24
N GLN A 69 4.24 6.23 -6.51
CA GLN A 69 4.47 5.04 -7.32
C GLN A 69 5.98 4.75 -7.46
N ASP A 70 6.80 5.77 -7.75
CA ASP A 70 8.26 5.61 -7.82
C ASP A 70 8.86 5.10 -6.50
N ARG A 71 8.34 5.56 -5.37
CA ARG A 71 8.78 5.09 -4.04
C ARG A 71 8.37 3.64 -3.79
N ILE A 72 7.17 3.23 -4.19
CA ILE A 72 6.69 1.84 -4.08
C ILE A 72 7.61 0.93 -4.89
N ASP A 73 7.89 1.28 -6.14
CA ASP A 73 8.75 0.49 -7.02
C ASP A 73 10.17 0.33 -6.42
N GLN A 74 10.71 1.38 -5.80
CA GLN A 74 11.99 1.31 -5.09
C GLN A 74 11.94 0.37 -3.88
N LEU A 75 10.87 0.42 -3.10
CA LEU A 75 10.67 -0.43 -1.93
C LEU A 75 10.50 -1.90 -2.33
N GLU A 76 9.71 -2.19 -3.37
CA GLU A 76 9.53 -3.55 -3.89
C GLU A 76 10.86 -4.13 -4.37
N ASN A 77 11.66 -3.35 -5.09
CA ASN A 77 13.01 -3.75 -5.52
C ASN A 77 13.95 -3.99 -4.33
N ALA A 78 13.91 -3.14 -3.31
CA ALA A 78 14.70 -3.30 -2.09
C ALA A 78 14.29 -4.57 -1.32
N ALA A 79 12.99 -4.82 -1.18
CA ALA A 79 12.44 -6.01 -0.54
C ALA A 79 12.85 -7.29 -1.28
N ALA A 80 12.74 -7.31 -2.61
CA ALA A 80 13.20 -8.42 -3.44
C ALA A 80 14.71 -8.69 -3.25
N ARG A 81 15.53 -7.63 -3.19
CA ARG A 81 16.98 -7.76 -2.93
C ARG A 81 17.26 -8.31 -1.54
N LEU A 82 16.57 -7.83 -0.51
CA LEU A 82 16.70 -8.34 0.86
C LEU A 82 16.26 -9.80 0.94
N GLY A 83 15.17 -10.18 0.28
CA GLY A 83 14.72 -11.57 0.18
C GLY A 83 15.79 -12.49 -0.41
N ARG A 84 16.47 -12.07 -1.49
CA ARG A 84 17.61 -12.83 -2.05
C ARG A 84 18.77 -12.96 -1.07
N ARG A 85 19.14 -11.89 -0.36
CA ARG A 85 20.22 -11.91 0.63
C ARG A 85 19.88 -12.81 1.82
N LEU A 86 18.65 -12.74 2.34
CA LEU A 86 18.18 -13.62 3.41
C LEU A 86 18.21 -15.08 2.97
N ASN A 87 17.83 -15.38 1.73
CA ASN A 87 17.94 -16.74 1.20
C ASN A 87 19.40 -17.23 1.17
N GLN A 88 20.35 -16.37 0.76
CA GLN A 88 21.78 -16.69 0.79
C GLN A 88 22.29 -16.94 2.21
N TYR A 89 21.88 -16.14 3.20
CA TYR A 89 22.28 -16.34 4.59
C TYR A 89 21.55 -17.50 5.29
N SER A 90 20.34 -17.87 4.84
CA SER A 90 19.56 -19.00 5.36
C SER A 90 20.11 -20.36 4.90
N MET A 91 20.96 -20.38 3.87
CA MET A 91 21.73 -21.56 3.45
C MET A 91 23.00 -21.72 4.29
N GLY A 92 22.83 -22.09 5.57
CA GLY A 92 23.95 -22.58 6.38
C GLY A 92 24.34 -24.00 5.95
N LEU A 93 25.64 -24.27 5.83
CA LEU A 93 26.12 -25.65 5.66
C LEU A 93 25.75 -26.46 6.90
N VAL A 94 24.98 -27.54 6.73
CA VAL A 94 24.43 -28.31 7.85
C VAL A 94 25.09 -29.67 8.01
N ALA A 95 25.60 -30.24 6.90
CA ALA A 95 26.42 -31.44 6.94
C ALA A 95 27.29 -31.55 5.68
N THR A 96 28.43 -32.23 5.81
CA THR A 96 29.16 -32.80 4.67
C THR A 96 28.78 -34.27 4.55
N LEU A 97 28.32 -34.69 3.38
CA LEU A 97 28.02 -36.08 3.05
C LEU A 97 29.22 -36.69 2.34
N ASP A 98 29.76 -37.74 2.93
CA ASP A 98 30.84 -38.55 2.36
C ASP A 98 30.25 -39.87 1.83
N VAL A 99 30.51 -40.17 0.56
CA VAL A 99 30.04 -41.38 -0.13
C VAL A 99 31.25 -42.27 -0.41
N GLN A 100 31.45 -43.29 0.43
CA GLN A 100 32.58 -44.21 0.29
C GLN A 100 32.21 -45.42 -0.56
N SER A 101 32.84 -45.60 -1.72
CA SER A 101 32.67 -46.80 -2.54
C SER A 101 33.66 -47.93 -2.14
N GLY A 102 33.29 -49.19 -2.42
CA GLY A 102 34.23 -50.33 -2.34
C GLY A 102 34.47 -50.92 -0.94
N ARG A 103 33.47 -50.88 -0.05
CA ARG A 103 33.60 -51.39 1.32
C ARG A 103 33.67 -52.92 1.38
N SER A 104 34.48 -53.43 2.30
CA SER A 104 34.69 -54.87 2.52
C SER A 104 33.53 -55.56 3.25
N ASP A 105 32.56 -54.80 3.73
CA ASP A 105 31.35 -55.29 4.41
C ASP A 105 30.24 -55.75 3.44
N GLY A 106 30.50 -55.70 2.14
CA GLY A 106 29.55 -56.09 1.08
C GLY A 106 28.60 -54.99 0.64
N ASN A 107 28.61 -53.82 1.30
CA ASN A 107 27.81 -52.66 0.89
C ASN A 107 28.58 -51.83 -0.14
N LYS A 108 27.92 -51.46 -1.25
CA LYS A 108 28.56 -50.67 -2.32
C LYS A 108 28.90 -49.24 -1.92
N PHE A 109 28.10 -48.66 -1.01
CA PHE A 109 28.23 -47.29 -0.54
C PHE A 109 27.89 -47.20 0.96
N ALA A 110 28.44 -46.21 1.65
CA ALA A 110 27.98 -45.81 2.97
C ALA A 110 27.85 -44.30 3.06
N LEU A 111 26.81 -43.85 3.79
CA LEU A 111 26.56 -42.45 4.12
C LEU A 111 27.13 -42.19 5.52
N VAL A 112 28.07 -41.26 5.64
CA VAL A 112 28.65 -40.86 6.93
C VAL A 112 28.47 -39.37 7.14
N TYR A 113 27.97 -39.00 8.33
CA TYR A 113 27.87 -37.61 8.78
C TYR A 113 29.20 -37.23 9.45
N SER A 114 29.92 -36.23 8.93
CA SER A 114 31.14 -35.71 9.59
C SER A 114 31.16 -34.18 9.66
N SER A 115 31.72 -33.66 10.76
CA SER A 115 31.89 -32.23 11.04
C SER A 115 33.16 -31.62 10.44
N ALA A 116 33.99 -32.42 9.75
CA ALA A 116 35.20 -31.96 9.07
C ALA A 116 35.33 -32.64 7.71
N ALA A 117 35.59 -31.89 6.66
CA ALA A 117 35.82 -32.44 5.32
C ALA A 117 37.02 -33.38 5.33
N HIS A 118 36.79 -34.67 5.08
CA HIS A 118 37.86 -35.66 4.94
C HIS A 118 38.28 -35.71 3.47
N LYS A 119 39.60 -35.78 3.21
CA LYS A 119 40.12 -36.11 1.87
C LYS A 119 40.07 -37.62 1.71
N LEU A 120 38.89 -38.17 1.47
CA LEU A 120 38.76 -39.51 0.92
C LEU A 120 38.75 -39.43 -0.62
N PRO A 121 39.05 -40.52 -1.33
CA PRO A 121 39.28 -40.48 -2.78
C PRO A 121 38.04 -40.18 -3.62
N ASP A 122 36.86 -40.27 -3.01
CA ASP A 122 35.56 -40.15 -3.68
C ASP A 122 34.80 -38.89 -3.19
N ASP A 123 34.00 -38.32 -4.10
CA ASP A 123 33.42 -36.97 -4.02
C ASP A 123 32.69 -36.62 -2.71
N VAL A 124 32.96 -35.41 -2.20
CA VAL A 124 32.30 -34.82 -1.02
C VAL A 124 31.11 -33.97 -1.46
N TYR A 125 29.90 -34.29 -0.98
CA TYR A 125 28.69 -33.51 -1.26
C TYR A 125 28.31 -32.65 -0.05
N PHE A 126 28.09 -31.35 -0.26
CA PHE A 126 27.63 -30.43 0.79
C PHE A 126 26.09 -30.47 0.91
N LEU A 127 25.57 -30.81 2.09
CA LEU A 127 24.15 -30.76 2.39
C LEU A 127 23.81 -29.44 3.09
N TYR A 128 22.90 -28.69 2.47
CA TYR A 128 22.35 -27.45 3.01
C TYR A 128 20.95 -27.73 3.55
N CYS A 129 20.72 -27.44 4.84
CA CYS A 129 19.35 -27.31 5.34
C CYS A 129 18.99 -25.83 5.36
N ARG A 130 17.75 -25.50 4.97
CA ARG A 130 17.17 -24.20 5.23
C ARG A 130 17.03 -24.07 6.74
N ALA A 131 17.95 -23.35 7.38
CA ALA A 131 17.80 -23.02 8.79
C ALA A 131 16.57 -22.08 8.89
N ARG A 132 15.44 -22.63 9.33
CA ARG A 132 14.38 -21.80 9.87
C ARG A 132 14.86 -21.31 11.23
N PRO A 133 15.13 -20.01 11.41
CA PRO A 133 15.14 -19.49 12.77
C PRO A 133 13.77 -19.82 13.36
N ALA A 134 13.73 -20.40 14.56
CA ALA A 134 12.47 -20.51 15.29
C ALA A 134 11.87 -19.10 15.33
N PRO A 135 10.68 -18.87 14.74
CA PRO A 135 10.10 -17.54 14.74
C PRO A 135 9.70 -17.25 16.17
N GLY A 136 10.59 -16.61 16.93
CA GLY A 136 10.19 -15.81 18.05
C GLY A 136 9.39 -14.67 17.46
N VAL A 137 8.08 -14.87 17.28
CA VAL A 137 7.16 -13.78 16.95
C VAL A 137 7.41 -12.71 18.01
N PRO A 138 7.90 -11.52 17.63
CA PRO A 138 8.12 -10.47 18.61
C PRO A 138 6.82 -10.24 19.36
N ASP A 139 6.90 -10.02 20.67
CA ASP A 139 5.68 -9.76 21.43
C ASP A 139 4.94 -8.55 20.87
N ASN A 140 3.63 -8.46 21.14
CA ASN A 140 2.79 -7.39 20.59
C ASN A 140 3.29 -5.98 20.97
N ALA A 141 4.00 -5.83 22.08
CA ALA A 141 4.55 -4.53 22.49
C ALA A 141 5.71 -4.12 21.58
N LYS A 142 6.60 -5.06 21.25
CA LYS A 142 7.71 -4.85 20.31
C LYS A 142 7.21 -4.61 18.89
N LEU A 143 6.17 -5.33 18.46
CA LEU A 143 5.52 -5.09 17.16
C LEU A 143 4.89 -3.70 17.11
N ARG A 144 4.28 -3.26 18.21
CA ARG A 144 3.69 -1.92 18.31
C ARG A 144 4.74 -0.83 18.24
N GLU A 145 5.86 -0.98 18.94
CA GLU A 145 6.99 -0.05 18.89
C GLU A 145 7.57 0.08 17.47
N LEU A 146 7.74 -1.05 16.76
CA LEU A 146 8.21 -1.06 15.37
C LEU A 146 7.21 -0.40 14.42
N PHE A 147 5.92 -0.65 14.61
CA PHE A 147 4.87 -0.01 13.83
C PHE A 147 4.82 1.50 14.10
N ASP A 148 4.89 1.94 15.36
CA ASP A 148 4.84 3.36 15.71
C ASP A 148 6.09 4.08 15.15
N SER A 149 7.25 3.43 15.15
CA SER A 149 8.47 3.96 14.51
C SER A 149 8.33 4.08 12.99
N TRP A 150 7.78 3.07 12.33
CA TRP A 150 7.53 3.11 10.88
C TRP A 150 6.44 4.13 10.51
N PHE A 151 5.35 4.15 11.28
CA PHE A 151 4.26 5.09 11.10
C PHE A 151 4.79 6.51 11.27
N ALA A 152 5.65 6.78 12.26
CA ALA A 152 6.29 8.07 12.44
C ALA A 152 7.29 8.45 11.34
N SER A 153 7.92 7.50 10.64
CA SER A 153 8.89 7.78 9.58
C SER A 153 8.29 7.89 8.19
N ASP A 154 7.33 7.03 7.86
CA ASP A 154 6.83 6.84 6.49
C ASP A 154 5.36 7.27 6.31
N CYS A 155 4.56 7.26 7.39
CA CYS A 155 3.13 7.59 7.35
C CYS A 155 2.77 8.86 8.11
N SER A 156 3.71 9.41 8.89
CA SER A 156 3.60 10.69 9.54
C SER A 156 3.50 11.72 8.44
N PHE A 157 2.26 12.05 8.09
CA PHE A 157 1.93 13.15 7.22
C PHE A 157 2.53 14.39 7.87
N ASP A 158 3.67 14.85 7.37
CA ASP A 158 4.29 16.06 7.86
C ASP A 158 3.25 17.19 7.78
N ARG A 159 2.73 17.59 8.95
CA ARG A 159 2.20 18.91 9.27
C ARG A 159 1.15 19.45 8.29
N SER A 160 0.13 18.66 7.94
CA SER A 160 -1.08 19.26 7.36
C SER A 160 -1.70 20.20 8.40
N PRO A 161 -1.82 21.52 8.14
CA PRO A 161 -2.40 22.47 9.10
C PRO A 161 -3.90 22.25 9.34
N GLU A 162 -4.52 21.33 8.59
CA GLU A 162 -5.96 21.03 8.60
C GLU A 162 -6.30 19.75 9.39
N ALA A 163 -5.32 18.86 9.64
CA ALA A 163 -5.54 17.62 10.37
C ALA A 163 -5.30 17.85 11.86
N SER A 164 -6.31 17.59 12.68
CA SER A 164 -6.16 17.71 14.14
C SER A 164 -5.30 16.56 14.69
N GLU A 165 -4.72 16.77 15.87
CA GLU A 165 -3.97 15.71 16.56
C GLU A 165 -4.85 14.48 16.86
N ALA A 166 -6.16 14.68 17.04
CA ALA A 166 -7.12 13.61 17.22
C ALA A 166 -7.32 12.77 15.95
N ASP A 167 -7.32 13.40 14.76
CA ASP A 167 -7.45 12.68 13.48
C ASP A 167 -6.23 11.82 13.21
N ASN A 168 -5.04 12.33 13.53
CA ASN A 168 -3.79 11.57 13.42
C ASN A 168 -3.76 10.36 14.36
N ILE A 169 -4.27 10.49 15.59
CA ILE A 169 -4.39 9.36 16.52
C ILE A 169 -5.38 8.32 15.98
N ALA A 170 -6.56 8.74 15.51
CA ALA A 170 -7.57 7.84 14.97
C ALA A 170 -7.06 7.07 13.75
N TRP A 171 -6.28 7.72 12.89
CA TRP A 171 -5.66 7.10 11.73
C TRP A 171 -4.58 6.10 12.12
N ARG A 172 -3.69 6.45 13.06
CA ARG A 172 -2.66 5.55 13.57
C ARG A 172 -3.27 4.25 14.10
N GLU A 173 -4.34 4.35 14.90
CA GLU A 173 -5.02 3.16 15.42
C GLU A 173 -5.75 2.35 14.34
N SER A 174 -6.32 3.02 13.34
CA SER A 174 -6.98 2.34 12.21
C SER A 174 -5.98 1.55 11.36
N TYR A 175 -4.81 2.15 11.06
CA TYR A 175 -3.74 1.47 10.34
C TYR A 175 -3.16 0.31 11.13
N TRP A 176 -2.97 0.50 12.44
CA TRP A 176 -2.52 -0.58 13.32
C TRP A 176 -3.48 -1.77 13.29
N TYR A 177 -4.79 -1.52 13.36
CA TYR A 177 -5.81 -2.58 13.30
C TYR A 177 -5.75 -3.37 11.98
N VAL A 178 -5.69 -2.66 10.84
CA VAL A 178 -5.58 -3.31 9.52
C VAL A 178 -4.29 -4.13 9.42
N TRP A 179 -3.18 -3.57 9.88
CA TRP A 179 -1.89 -4.25 9.92
C TRP A 179 -1.95 -5.53 10.78
N GLN A 180 -2.59 -5.49 11.95
CA GLN A 180 -2.80 -6.66 12.80
C GLN A 180 -3.62 -7.75 12.09
N CYS A 181 -4.70 -7.36 11.39
CA CYS A 181 -5.52 -8.30 10.61
C CYS A 181 -4.70 -8.98 9.50
N CYS A 182 -3.95 -8.20 8.72
CA CYS A 182 -3.10 -8.72 7.65
C CYS A 182 -1.97 -9.61 8.19
N SER A 183 -1.27 -9.17 9.24
CA SER A 183 -0.20 -9.95 9.87
C SER A 183 -0.73 -11.27 10.42
N THR A 184 -1.88 -11.25 11.08
CA THR A 184 -2.52 -12.47 11.59
C THR A 184 -2.88 -13.41 10.44
N ALA A 185 -3.47 -12.90 9.36
CA ALA A 185 -3.81 -13.72 8.20
C ALA A 185 -2.56 -14.38 7.57
N ILE A 186 -1.48 -13.61 7.39
CA ILE A 186 -0.20 -14.11 6.83
C ILE A 186 0.43 -15.19 7.73
N LEU A 187 0.42 -14.97 9.04
CA LEU A 187 0.96 -15.94 10.01
C LEU A 187 0.12 -17.23 10.06
N THR A 188 -1.22 -17.11 9.98
CA THR A 188 -2.12 -18.27 9.93
C THR A 188 -1.89 -19.11 8.67
N VAL A 189 -1.72 -18.47 7.51
CA VAL A 189 -1.41 -19.15 6.23
C VAL A 189 -0.04 -19.84 6.31
N SER A 190 0.96 -19.15 6.86
CA SER A 190 2.32 -19.70 7.02
C SER A 190 2.39 -20.92 7.94
N GLN A 191 1.46 -21.05 8.89
CA GLN A 191 1.34 -22.22 9.77
C GLN A 191 0.62 -23.40 9.11
N LEU A 192 -0.37 -23.12 8.26
CA LEU A 192 -1.13 -24.15 7.53
C LEU A 192 -0.33 -24.78 6.39
N GLU A 193 0.55 -24.02 5.74
CA GLU A 193 1.35 -24.53 4.61
C GLU A 193 2.57 -25.37 5.04
N GLY A 194 2.83 -25.54 6.35
CA GLY A 194 3.94 -26.34 6.83
C GLY A 194 5.29 -25.94 6.22
N LEU A 195 5.40 -24.69 5.76
CA LEU A 195 6.66 -24.13 5.30
C LEU A 195 7.63 -24.11 6.46
#